data_AF-A0AA86IZK6-F1
#
_entry.id   AF-A0AA86IZK6-F1
#
_cell.length_a   1.000
_cell.length_b   1.000
_cell.length_c   1.000
_cell.angle_alpha   90.00
_cell.angle_beta   90.00
_cell.angle_gamma   90.00
#
_symmetry.space_group_name_H-M   'P 1'
#
loop_
_entity.id
_entity.type
_entity.pdbx_description
1 polymer ?
#
loop_
_entity_poly.entity_id
_entity_poly.type
_entity_poly.pdbx_seq_one_letter_code
_entity_poly.pdbx_strand_id
1 'polypeptide(L)'
;MEGYFKVVWWLIVGYVLLGNYVYFRHVLPALRDRDQTVGPLLTPSGQFKQIDAYVSLLDESSTKPWAFHFLRHFKTITIALICLMVPLFIFVLRNAF
;
A
#
# COMPACT_ATOMS: atom_id res chain seq x y z
N MET A 1 14.80 22.79 -7.85
CA MET A 1 13.91 21.69 -8.30
C MET A 1 14.35 20.31 -7.78
N GLU A 2 15.65 19.99 -7.71
CA GLU A 2 16.13 18.68 -7.22
C GLU A 2 15.76 18.32 -5.77
N GLY A 3 15.73 19.29 -4.84
CA GLY A 3 15.42 19.02 -3.43
C GLY A 3 14.00 18.50 -3.22
N TYR A 4 13.01 19.10 -3.88
CA TYR A 4 11.60 18.70 -3.80
C TYR A 4 11.37 17.31 -4.37
N PHE A 5 12.05 16.96 -5.47
CA PHE A 5 11.96 15.64 -6.08
C PHE A 5 12.47 14.54 -5.12
N LYS A 6 13.60 14.78 -4.44
CA LYS A 6 14.13 13.84 -3.44
C LYS A 6 13.17 13.63 -2.26
N VAL A 7 12.55 14.70 -1.77
CA VAL A 7 11.57 14.61 -0.67
C VAL A 7 10.34 13.80 -1.08
N VAL A 8 9.79 14.08 -2.27
CA VAL A 8 8.65 13.31 -2.82
C VAL A 8 9.01 11.84 -3.01
N TRP A 9 10.20 11.55 -3.52
CA TRP A 9 10.69 10.18 -3.67
C TRP A 9 10.76 9.43 -2.33
N TRP A 10 11.34 10.05 -1.30
CA TRP A 10 11.43 9.45 0.03
C TRP A 10 10.05 9.24 0.68
N LEU A 11 9.11 10.15 0.47
CA LEU A 11 7.73 9.98 0.93
C LEU A 11 7.05 8.78 0.26
N ILE A 12 7.28 8.57 -1.03
CA ILE A 12 6.75 7.41 -1.77
C ILE A 12 7.37 6.11 -1.26
N VAL A 13 8.70 6.07 -1.13
CA VAL A 13 9.40 4.90 -0.59
C VAL A 13 8.89 4.59 0.82
N GLY A 14 8.77 5.60 1.68
CA GLY A 14 8.20 5.45 3.03
C GLY A 14 6.78 4.90 3.00
N TYR A 15 5.93 5.40 2.10
CA TYR A 15 4.55 4.93 1.93
C TYR A 15 4.48 3.46 1.49
N VAL A 16 5.31 3.05 0.52
CA VAL A 16 5.38 1.66 0.04
C VAL A 16 5.89 0.72 1.13
N LEU A 17 6.93 1.13 1.88
CA LEU A 17 7.47 0.36 2.99
C LEU A 17 6.44 0.21 4.12
N LEU A 18 5.71 1.28 4.43
CA LEU A 18 4.65 1.26 5.43
C LEU A 18 3.51 0.32 5.01
N GLY A 19 3.10 0.34 3.74
CA GLY A 19 2.13 -0.59 3.18
C GLY A 19 2.54 -2.05 3.34
N ASN A 20 3.79 -2.37 2.97
CA ASN A 20 4.34 -3.71 3.15
C ASN A 20 4.44 -4.10 4.63
N TYR A 21 4.90 -3.19 5.49
CA TYR A 21 4.97 -3.43 6.92
C TYR A 21 3.60 -3.80 7.49
N VAL A 22 2.55 -3.01 7.21
CA VAL A 22 1.19 -3.29 7.69
C VAL A 22 0.69 -4.62 7.13
N TYR A 23 0.97 -4.92 5.86
CA TYR A 23 0.59 -6.18 5.24
C TYR A 23 1.23 -7.39 5.96
N PHE A 24 2.55 -7.43 6.12
CA PHE A 24 3.23 -8.56 6.76
C PHE A 24 2.99 -8.64 8.28
N ARG A 25 2.81 -7.50 8.95
CA ARG A 25 2.68 -7.41 10.41
C ARG A 25 1.24 -7.65 10.89
N HIS A 26 0.24 -7.26 10.09
CA HIS A 26 -1.16 -7.24 10.52
C HIS A 26 -2.06 -8.07 9.62
N VAL A 27 -2.00 -7.89 8.30
CA VAL A 27 -2.91 -8.55 7.35
C VAL A 27 -2.62 -10.04 7.26
N LEU A 28 -1.38 -10.39 6.95
CA LEU A 28 -0.96 -11.78 6.74
C LEU A 28 -1.15 -12.66 7.98
N PRO A 29 -0.69 -12.29 9.19
CA PRO A 29 -0.90 -13.12 10.38
C PRO A 29 -2.39 -13.27 10.71
N ALA A 30 -3.19 -12.19 10.61
CA ALA A 30 -4.61 -12.27 10.90
C ALA A 30 -5.39 -13.19 9.94
N LEU A 31 -4.99 -13.24 8.67
CA LEU A 31 -5.55 -14.20 7.72
C LEU A 31 -5.04 -15.62 7.98
N ARG A 32 -3.74 -15.78 8.31
CA ARG A 32 -3.12 -17.08 8.59
C ARG A 32 -3.67 -17.74 9.84
N ASP A 33 -4.07 -16.94 10.84
CA ASP A 33 -4.72 -17.43 12.06
C ASP A 33 -6.10 -18.04 11.77
N ARG A 34 -6.75 -17.66 10.66
CA ARG A 34 -8.02 -18.25 10.21
C ARG A 34 -7.85 -19.38 9.20
N ASP A 35 -6.88 -19.26 8.31
CA ASP A 35 -6.58 -20.26 7.28
C ASP A 35 -5.07 -20.40 7.11
N GLN A 36 -4.53 -21.51 7.59
CA GLN A 36 -3.10 -21.82 7.56
C GLN A 36 -2.55 -22.01 6.15
N THR A 37 -3.42 -22.15 5.14
CA THR A 37 -3.02 -22.24 3.73
C THR A 37 -2.71 -20.87 3.10
N VAL A 38 -3.05 -19.77 3.79
CA VAL A 38 -2.81 -18.41 3.32
C VAL A 38 -1.32 -18.07 3.44
N GLY A 39 -0.66 -18.02 2.29
CA GLY A 39 0.73 -17.59 2.15
C GLY A 39 0.90 -16.10 1.77
N PRO A 40 2.13 -15.56 1.87
CA PRO A 40 2.44 -14.22 1.41
C PRO A 40 2.30 -14.11 -0.10
N LEU A 41 1.61 -13.07 -0.56
CA LEU A 41 1.52 -12.72 -1.97
C LEU A 41 2.51 -11.60 -2.27
N LEU A 42 3.34 -11.82 -3.30
CA LEU A 42 4.35 -10.86 -3.74
C LEU A 42 3.81 -9.88 -4.79
N THR A 43 2.66 -10.20 -5.39
CA THR A 43 2.03 -9.33 -6.38
C THR A 43 1.14 -8.29 -5.71
N PRO A 44 1.16 -7.02 -6.15
CA PRO A 44 0.33 -5.97 -5.57
C PRO A 44 -1.16 -6.29 -5.69
N SER A 45 -1.59 -6.90 -6.81
CA SER A 45 -2.96 -7.36 -7.00
C SER A 45 -3.37 -8.47 -6.01
N GLY A 46 -2.46 -9.39 -5.69
CA GLY A 46 -2.68 -10.42 -4.69
C GLY A 46 -2.75 -9.84 -3.27
N GLN A 47 -1.83 -8.94 -2.93
CA GLN A 47 -1.84 -8.24 -1.65
C GLN A 47 -3.13 -7.45 -1.44
N PHE A 48 -3.64 -6.76 -2.47
CA PHE A 48 -4.92 -6.05 -2.36
C PHE A 48 -6.10 -6.98 -2.07
N LYS A 49 -6.16 -8.18 -2.65
CA LYS A 49 -7.23 -9.14 -2.34
C LYS A 49 -7.19 -9.59 -0.88
N GLN A 50 -5.99 -9.85 -0.36
CA GLN A 50 -5.83 -10.23 1.05
C GLN A 50 -6.10 -9.05 1.99
N ILE A 51 -5.72 -7.83 1.62
CA ILE A 51 -6.07 -6.63 2.36
C ILE A 51 -7.59 -6.43 2.39
N ASP A 52 -8.27 -6.55 1.24
CA ASP A 52 -9.73 -6.44 1.15
C ASP A 52 -10.42 -7.52 2.00
N ALA A 53 -9.92 -8.77 1.97
CA ALA A 53 -10.39 -9.85 2.82
C ALA A 53 -10.13 -9.59 4.32
N TYR A 54 -9.01 -8.97 4.69
CA TYR A 54 -8.74 -8.61 6.07
C TYR A 54 -9.65 -7.46 6.55
N VAL A 55 -9.86 -6.45 5.70
CA VAL A 55 -10.75 -5.31 5.98
C VAL A 55 -12.20 -5.77 6.14
N SER A 56 -12.67 -6.73 5.33
CA SER A 56 -14.03 -7.27 5.47
C SER A 56 -14.23 -8.11 6.73
N LEU A 57 -13.15 -8.57 7.36
CA LEU A 57 -13.17 -9.32 8.61
C LEU A 57 -13.07 -8.43 9.86
N LEU A 58 -12.64 -7.19 9.71
CA LEU A 58 -12.60 -6.21 10.77
C LEU A 58 -13.94 -5.49 10.83
N ASP A 59 -14.79 -5.86 11.80
CA ASP A 59 -15.91 -5.02 12.18
C ASP A 59 -15.40 -3.64 12.64
N GLU A 60 -16.22 -2.62 12.42
CA GLU A 60 -15.97 -1.21 12.79
C GLU A 60 -15.55 -1.02 14.27
N SER A 61 -15.77 -2.02 15.13
CA SER A 61 -15.43 -2.04 16.55
C SER A 61 -13.99 -2.48 16.87
N SER A 62 -13.18 -2.83 15.87
CA SER A 62 -11.87 -3.45 16.10
C SER A 62 -10.81 -2.51 16.72
N THR A 63 -10.01 -3.10 17.61
CA THR A 63 -9.05 -2.48 18.54
C THR A 63 -7.88 -1.71 17.92
N LYS A 64 -7.80 -1.61 16.59
CA LYS A 64 -6.68 -0.96 15.85
C LYS A 64 -7.19 -0.01 14.75
N PRO A 65 -7.79 1.14 15.14
CA PRO A 65 -8.49 2.02 14.22
C PRO A 65 -7.60 2.60 13.11
N TRP A 66 -6.34 2.91 13.41
CA TRP A 66 -5.44 3.55 12.43
C TRP A 66 -5.05 2.62 11.28
N ALA A 67 -4.75 1.35 11.56
CA ALA A 67 -4.33 0.38 10.54
C ALA A 67 -5.49 0.01 9.61
N PHE A 68 -6.70 -0.09 10.18
CA PHE A 68 -7.93 -0.29 9.41
C PHE A 68 -8.20 0.89 8.46
N HIS A 69 -8.18 2.13 8.98
CA HIS A 69 -8.38 3.31 8.14
C HIS A 69 -7.30 3.45 7.06
N PHE A 70 -6.04 3.18 7.40
CA PHE A 70 -4.95 3.17 6.44
C PHE A 70 -5.20 2.16 5.32
N LEU A 71 -5.49 0.90 5.65
CA LEU A 71 -5.72 -0.16 4.66
C LEU A 71 -6.95 0.08 3.78
N ARG A 72 -8.03 0.62 4.35
CA ARG A 72 -9.25 0.97 3.60
C ARG A 72 -8.99 1.99 2.50
N HIS A 73 -8.10 2.96 2.74
CA HIS A 73 -7.73 3.98 1.76
C HIS A 73 -6.46 3.65 0.97
N PHE A 74 -5.71 2.62 1.39
CA PHE A 74 -4.40 2.26 0.84
C PHE A 74 -4.46 2.00 -0.66
N LYS A 75 -5.49 1.28 -1.13
CA LYS A 75 -5.71 1.02 -2.56
C LYS A 75 -5.93 2.30 -3.35
N THR A 76 -6.83 3.17 -2.89
CA THR A 76 -7.15 4.45 -3.54
C THR A 76 -5.93 5.37 -3.59
N ILE A 77 -5.21 5.50 -2.47
CA ILE A 77 -4.01 6.34 -2.38
C ILE A 77 -2.89 5.78 -3.28
N THR A 78 -2.71 4.45 -3.33
CA THR A 78 -1.71 3.82 -4.20
C THR A 78 -2.02 4.07 -5.68
N ILE A 79 -3.28 3.93 -6.08
CA ILE A 79 -3.72 4.23 -7.46
C ILE A 79 -3.49 5.71 -7.78
N ALA A 80 -3.87 6.62 -6.88
CA ALA A 80 -3.66 8.06 -7.04
C ALA A 80 -2.18 8.41 -7.19
N LEU A 81 -1.30 7.82 -6.39
CA LEU A 81 0.15 8.00 -6.48
C LEU A 81 0.69 7.52 -7.83
N ILE A 82 0.25 6.35 -8.31
CA ILE A 82 0.66 5.84 -9.64
C ILE A 82 0.18 6.77 -10.75
N CYS A 83 -1.10 7.18 -10.71
CA CYS A 83 -1.67 8.11 -11.70
C CYS A 83 -0.96 9.47 -11.71
N LEU A 84 -0.43 9.93 -10.58
CA LEU A 84 0.34 11.17 -10.50
C LEU A 84 1.80 10.98 -10.94
N MET A 85 2.40 9.82 -10.64
CA MET A 85 3.80 9.49 -10.98
C MET A 85 4.02 9.23 -12.46
N VAL A 86 3.14 8.48 -13.12
CA VAL A 86 3.27 8.12 -14.54
C VAL A 86 3.44 9.36 -15.45
N PRO A 87 2.58 10.39 -15.39
CA PRO A 87 2.74 11.58 -16.22
C PRO A 87 3.97 12.40 -15.84
N LEU A 88 4.32 12.47 -14.56
CA LEU A 88 5.54 13.13 -14.08
C LEU A 88 6.80 12.44 -14.63
N PHE A 89 6.82 11.11 -14.62
CA PHE A 89 7.91 10.30 -15.16
C PHE A 89 8.04 10.48 -16.68
N ILE A 90 6.93 10.46 -17.41
CA ILE A 90 6.90 10.74 -18.86
C ILE A 90 7.42 12.14 -19.15
N PHE A 91 7.01 13.14 -18.36
CA PHE A 91 7.46 14.53 -18.51
C PHE A 91 8.96 14.68 -18.26
N VAL A 92 9.50 14.01 -17.23
CA VAL A 92 10.95 14.02 -16.95
C VAL A 92 11.72 13.33 -18.08
N LEU A 93 11.29 12.15 -18.53
CA LEU A 93 11.93 11.44 -19.65
C LEU A 93 11.96 12.29 -20.92
N ARG A 94 10.85 12.97 -21.24
CA ARG A 94 10.75 13.85 -22.41
C ARG A 94 11.68 15.07 -22.34
N ASN A 95 12.03 15.55 -21.15
CA ASN A 95 12.95 16.68 -21.00
C ASN A 95 14.41 16.23 -20.82
N ALA A 96 14.65 14.93 -20.62
CA ALA A 96 15.98 14.35 -20.47
C ALA A 96 16.58 13.83 -21.80
N PHE A 97 15.73 13.64 -22.82
CA PHE A 97 16.09 13.21 -24.19
C PHE A 97 15.60 14.26 -25.20
#